data_AF-A0A6I2FMB3-F1
#
_entry.id   AF-A0A6I2FMB3-F1
#
_cell.length_a   1.000
_cell.length_b   1.000
_cell.length_c   1.000
_cell.angle_alpha   90.00
_cell.angle_beta   90.00
_cell.angle_gamma   90.00
#
_symmetry.space_group_name_H-M   'P 1'
#
loop_
_entity.id
_entity.type
_entity.pdbx_description
1 polymer ?
#
loop_
_entity_poly.entity_id
_entity_poly.type
_entity_poly.pdbx_seq_one_letter_code
_entity_poly.pdbx_strand_id
1 'polypeptide(L)'
;MSAFNVPRYGVGHEGLVGRVRELRARILYDHGRRPDFRADDGSLRDDQDLDYGAWHFIARRDPDGEPLGYIRLSTPVTGALFQSRVFLGDAEYRRVLAAEGVEPNVVFEHSRLVVEQRSRKLGLGVHLNAVAIGAAHHLGAEIMIGTSGTKDGQDRFHGRFGFHPVPGTRRYVEQYTENVVILVHRTDRGAAEYADLVALWSANFPALVAAVGGAWISQQAESHPEPRSLRTIRTGAGDCWRPMLFEPRYADDRVAFGALLESDDVTEVHDTIDTQLIELIRSREPHRRFTDIELADKVTEQLAGAAPWSYGAWAWYPWSGRLVHVLPREEFRLVRTDRNREKIQRPQQRRLLGRRIGVIGLSVGSSAAVTLALEGVGGAFRLADFDELSLSNMNRLRAGVHDIGVGKAVLCARQLYEIDPYLDVEILPEGLTDDTMDKFFRGGESPIDLLVEECDTPYIKLAAREYARALGIPVLMDCNDRGMLDIERFDLEPDRPLLHGRLGDTRAAELAGLTAAARAELILAMVDAERISPQLAAAFPEIGRTLSSWPQLASDVALGGALVTEAARRILLGEDCESGRFYVDLAELIAPDRNTAAFAATR
;
A
#
# COMPACT_ATOMS: atom_id res chain seq x y z
N MET A 1 29.90 -9.36 -15.69
CA MET A 1 28.96 -10.39 -15.17
C MET A 1 29.21 -10.57 -13.70
N SER A 2 28.19 -10.97 -12.93
CA SER A 2 28.33 -11.33 -11.52
C SER A 2 27.76 -12.73 -11.29
N ALA A 3 28.34 -13.48 -10.37
CA ALA A 3 27.90 -14.80 -9.99
C ALA A 3 27.83 -14.92 -8.47
N PHE A 4 26.77 -15.51 -7.94
CA PHE A 4 26.66 -15.81 -6.52
C PHE A 4 25.89 -17.11 -6.30
N ASN A 5 26.17 -17.77 -5.18
CA ASN A 5 25.44 -18.94 -4.72
C ASN A 5 24.55 -18.54 -3.55
N VAL A 6 23.33 -19.05 -3.52
CA VAL A 6 22.43 -18.86 -2.37
C VAL A 6 22.48 -20.13 -1.53
N PRO A 7 22.91 -20.09 -0.27
CA PRO A 7 22.91 -21.27 0.60
C PRO A 7 21.50 -21.81 0.81
N ARG A 8 21.36 -23.15 0.92
CA ARG A 8 20.07 -23.80 1.16
C ARG A 8 19.56 -23.65 2.60
N TYR A 9 20.46 -23.47 3.56
CA TYR A 9 20.16 -23.29 4.98
C TYR A 9 21.07 -22.19 5.55
N GLY A 10 20.49 -21.06 5.97
CA GLY A 10 21.20 -19.91 6.55
C GLY A 10 20.42 -18.61 6.36
N VAL A 11 20.49 -17.70 7.34
CA VAL A 11 19.93 -16.34 7.24
C VAL A 11 20.98 -15.46 6.56
N GLY A 12 20.62 -14.85 5.45
CA GLY A 12 21.51 -14.05 4.61
C GLY A 12 21.29 -14.37 3.14
N HIS A 13 21.14 -13.33 2.32
CA HIS A 13 20.83 -13.32 0.87
C HIS A 13 19.35 -13.16 0.45
N GLU A 14 18.38 -13.02 1.38
CA GLU A 14 16.95 -12.81 1.03
C GLU A 14 16.72 -11.60 0.11
N GLY A 15 17.35 -10.46 0.41
CA GLY A 15 17.25 -9.26 -0.45
C GLY A 15 17.86 -9.44 -1.84
N LEU A 16 18.79 -10.39 -2.02
CA LEU A 16 19.47 -10.63 -3.28
C LEU A 16 18.70 -11.64 -4.15
N VAL A 17 18.06 -12.64 -3.52
CA VAL A 17 17.07 -13.52 -4.16
C VAL A 17 15.86 -12.71 -4.64
N GLY A 18 15.35 -11.79 -3.82
CA GLY A 18 14.23 -10.91 -4.18
C GLY A 18 14.46 -10.14 -5.49
N ARG A 19 15.62 -9.48 -5.63
CA ARG A 19 15.96 -8.72 -6.86
C ARG A 19 16.09 -9.59 -8.11
N VAL A 20 16.57 -10.83 -7.98
CA VAL A 20 16.61 -11.77 -9.10
C VAL A 20 15.20 -12.20 -9.51
N ARG A 21 14.34 -12.51 -8.54
CA ARG A 21 12.97 -12.94 -8.80
C ARG A 21 12.15 -11.86 -9.49
N GLU A 22 12.30 -10.62 -9.05
CA GLU A 22 11.68 -9.45 -9.69
C GLU A 22 12.13 -9.28 -11.15
N LEU A 23 13.45 -9.34 -11.40
CA LEU A 23 13.99 -9.26 -12.76
C LEU A 23 13.42 -10.35 -13.67
N ARG A 24 13.40 -11.61 -13.20
CA ARG A 24 12.88 -12.74 -13.99
C ARG A 24 11.42 -12.54 -14.32
N ALA A 25 10.62 -12.23 -13.31
CA ALA A 25 9.19 -12.06 -13.47
C ALA A 25 8.87 -10.91 -14.43
N ARG A 26 9.60 -9.80 -14.33
CA ARG A 26 9.48 -8.68 -15.27
C ARG A 26 9.69 -9.09 -16.72
N ILE A 27 10.72 -9.91 -16.97
CA ILE A 27 11.04 -10.34 -18.34
C ILE A 27 10.10 -11.46 -18.80
N LEU A 28 9.66 -12.36 -17.91
CA LEU A 28 8.83 -13.52 -18.25
C LEU A 28 7.35 -13.18 -18.41
N TYR A 29 6.85 -12.15 -17.71
CA TYR A 29 5.48 -11.65 -17.87
C TYR A 29 5.21 -11.20 -19.32
N ASP A 30 6.23 -10.72 -20.05
CA ASP A 30 6.24 -10.42 -21.50
C ASP A 30 4.93 -9.78 -21.99
N HIS A 31 4.64 -8.56 -21.51
CA HIS A 31 3.43 -7.80 -21.86
C HIS A 31 2.10 -8.53 -21.57
N GLY A 32 2.09 -9.42 -20.57
CA GLY A 32 0.90 -10.21 -20.19
C GLY A 32 0.80 -11.56 -20.89
N ARG A 33 1.80 -11.95 -21.69
CA ARG A 33 1.84 -13.27 -22.34
C ARG A 33 1.87 -14.42 -21.33
N ARG A 34 2.46 -14.21 -20.15
CA ARG A 34 2.49 -15.19 -19.05
C ARG A 34 1.98 -14.54 -17.77
N PRO A 35 0.65 -14.47 -17.59
CA PRO A 35 0.03 -13.70 -16.52
C PRO A 35 0.41 -14.22 -15.13
N ASP A 36 0.73 -15.50 -14.99
CA ASP A 36 1.12 -16.15 -13.73
C ASP A 36 2.38 -15.57 -13.07
N PHE A 37 3.19 -14.79 -13.80
CA PHE A 37 4.33 -14.06 -13.23
C PHE A 37 3.95 -12.71 -12.62
N ARG A 38 2.68 -12.32 -12.72
CA ARG A 38 2.11 -11.18 -12.03
C ARG A 38 1.34 -11.71 -10.84
N ALA A 39 1.90 -11.46 -9.66
CA ALA A 39 1.20 -11.71 -8.41
C ALA A 39 -0.05 -10.81 -8.34
N ASP A 40 -0.97 -11.19 -7.47
CA ASP A 40 -2.27 -10.52 -7.34
C ASP A 40 -2.12 -9.05 -6.89
N ASP A 41 -1.00 -8.69 -6.26
CA ASP A 41 -0.60 -7.32 -5.90
C ASP A 41 -0.10 -6.49 -7.11
N GLY A 42 -0.18 -7.05 -8.31
CA GLY A 42 0.28 -6.45 -9.55
C GLY A 42 1.80 -6.44 -9.72
N SER A 43 2.56 -6.84 -8.69
CA SER A 43 4.00 -6.99 -8.75
C SER A 43 4.37 -8.22 -9.59
N LEU A 44 5.53 -8.16 -10.22
CA LEU A 44 6.01 -9.28 -11.02
C LEU A 44 6.90 -10.13 -10.11
N ARG A 45 6.47 -11.37 -9.83
CA ARG A 45 7.21 -12.33 -9.00
C ARG A 45 7.38 -13.68 -9.69
N ASP A 46 8.52 -14.31 -9.42
CA ASP A 46 8.87 -15.65 -9.89
C ASP A 46 9.48 -16.40 -8.69
N ASP A 47 8.66 -16.67 -7.69
CA ASP A 47 9.07 -17.33 -6.46
C ASP A 47 9.32 -18.82 -6.72
N GLN A 48 10.58 -19.24 -6.58
CA GLN A 48 10.98 -20.63 -6.74
C GLN A 48 11.88 -21.06 -5.59
N ASP A 49 11.47 -22.11 -4.88
CA ASP A 49 12.29 -22.74 -3.84
C ASP A 49 13.63 -23.23 -4.40
N LEU A 50 13.66 -23.57 -5.69
CA LEU A 50 14.87 -23.94 -6.42
C LEU A 50 15.92 -22.80 -6.53
N ASP A 51 15.58 -21.57 -6.15
CA ASP A 51 16.56 -20.48 -6.03
C ASP A 51 17.53 -20.71 -4.86
N TYR A 52 17.09 -21.39 -3.80
CA TYR A 52 17.96 -21.71 -2.67
C TYR A 52 18.81 -22.95 -2.99
N GLY A 53 20.13 -22.84 -2.89
CA GLY A 53 21.11 -23.87 -3.25
C GLY A 53 21.58 -23.81 -4.71
N ALA A 54 21.14 -22.82 -5.49
CA ALA A 54 21.53 -22.62 -6.88
C ALA A 54 22.57 -21.51 -7.07
N TRP A 55 23.25 -21.54 -8.21
CA TRP A 55 24.08 -20.46 -8.70
C TRP A 55 23.28 -19.54 -9.62
N HIS A 56 23.47 -18.24 -9.43
CA HIS A 56 22.80 -17.19 -10.19
C HIS A 56 23.82 -16.34 -10.92
N PHE A 57 23.59 -16.11 -12.21
CA PHE A 57 24.47 -15.31 -13.06
C PHE A 57 23.70 -14.12 -13.62
N ILE A 58 24.26 -12.93 -13.44
CA ILE A 58 23.63 -11.68 -13.87
C ILE A 58 24.54 -10.91 -14.83
N ALA A 59 23.96 -10.49 -15.95
CA ALA A 59 24.55 -9.55 -16.90
C ALA A 59 24.07 -8.13 -16.61
N ARG A 60 25.01 -7.18 -16.51
CA ARG A 60 24.78 -5.73 -16.33
C ARG A 60 25.65 -4.97 -17.33
N ARG A 61 25.25 -3.74 -17.67
CA ARG A 61 26.06 -2.85 -18.52
C ARG A 61 27.26 -2.28 -17.77
N ASP A 62 27.04 -1.91 -16.52
CA ASP A 62 28.03 -1.36 -15.59
C ASP A 62 28.00 -2.18 -14.29
N PRO A 63 29.09 -2.22 -13.49
CA PRO A 63 29.15 -3.03 -12.25
C PRO A 63 27.99 -2.77 -11.29
N ASP A 64 27.55 -1.52 -11.20
CA ASP A 64 26.46 -1.05 -10.32
C ASP A 64 25.14 -0.78 -11.08
N GLY A 65 25.11 -0.99 -12.40
CA GLY A 65 23.94 -0.71 -13.25
C GLY A 65 22.88 -1.82 -13.20
N GLU A 66 21.66 -1.53 -13.69
CA GLU A 66 20.53 -2.49 -13.65
C GLU A 66 20.80 -3.84 -14.34
N PRO A 67 20.22 -4.96 -13.86
CA PRO A 67 20.31 -6.25 -14.52
C PRO A 67 19.64 -6.25 -15.89
N LEU A 68 20.37 -6.69 -16.91
CA LEU A 68 19.88 -6.79 -18.30
C LEU A 68 19.63 -8.23 -18.74
N GLY A 69 20.19 -9.21 -18.02
CA GLY A 69 19.96 -10.63 -18.29
C GLY A 69 20.35 -11.51 -17.11
N TYR A 70 19.78 -12.70 -17.10
CA TYR A 70 19.87 -13.65 -15.99
C TYR A 70 19.85 -15.09 -16.48
N ILE A 71 20.53 -15.97 -15.76
CA ILE A 71 20.39 -17.42 -15.86
C ILE A 71 20.66 -18.10 -14.51
N ARG A 72 20.02 -19.26 -14.28
CA ARG A 72 20.22 -20.08 -13.08
C ARG A 72 20.88 -21.41 -13.44
N LEU A 73 21.80 -21.83 -12.57
CA LEU A 73 22.38 -23.16 -12.56
C LEU A 73 22.11 -23.82 -11.20
N SER A 74 21.23 -24.81 -11.19
CA SER A 74 20.93 -25.57 -9.98
C SER A 74 21.84 -26.79 -9.87
N THR A 75 22.26 -27.09 -8.65
CA THR A 75 23.22 -28.16 -8.36
C THR A 75 22.50 -29.43 -7.87
N PRO A 76 23.16 -30.61 -7.85
CA PRO A 76 22.59 -31.85 -7.35
C PRO A 76 22.02 -31.76 -5.93
N VAL A 77 22.54 -30.83 -5.11
CA VAL A 77 22.01 -30.53 -3.76
C VAL A 77 20.51 -30.21 -3.82
N THR A 78 20.04 -29.59 -4.89
CA THR A 78 18.65 -29.21 -5.12
C THR A 78 17.93 -30.14 -6.11
N GLY A 79 18.51 -31.29 -6.46
CA GLY A 79 18.02 -32.21 -7.50
C GLY A 79 16.58 -32.72 -7.32
N ALA A 80 16.05 -32.69 -6.09
CA ALA A 80 14.65 -33.01 -5.82
C ALA A 80 13.66 -31.94 -6.32
N LEU A 81 14.12 -30.69 -6.45
CA LEU A 81 13.33 -29.52 -6.85
C LEU A 81 13.49 -29.18 -8.34
N PHE A 82 14.24 -29.98 -9.11
CA PHE A 82 14.50 -29.74 -10.52
C PHE A 82 13.21 -29.68 -11.34
N GLN A 83 13.09 -28.63 -12.15
CA GLN A 83 11.94 -28.40 -13.02
C GLN A 83 11.81 -29.48 -14.09
N SER A 84 12.92 -29.99 -14.60
CA SER A 84 12.97 -31.14 -15.51
C SER A 84 12.41 -32.41 -14.87
N ARG A 85 12.65 -32.63 -13.58
CA ARG A 85 12.12 -33.76 -12.82
C ARG A 85 10.62 -33.61 -12.56
N VAL A 86 10.17 -32.42 -12.17
CA VAL A 86 8.73 -32.10 -12.04
C VAL A 86 8.02 -32.28 -13.39
N PHE A 87 8.64 -31.84 -14.48
CA PHE A 87 8.09 -31.95 -15.83
C PHE A 87 7.97 -33.42 -16.28
N LEU A 88 9.00 -34.24 -16.12
CA LEU A 88 8.98 -35.63 -16.57
C LEU A 88 8.22 -36.57 -15.63
N GLY A 89 8.18 -36.24 -14.34
CA GLY A 89 7.86 -37.18 -13.27
C GLY A 89 9.06 -38.07 -12.92
N ASP A 90 9.09 -38.54 -11.67
CA ASP A 90 10.23 -39.24 -11.07
C ASP A 90 10.72 -40.45 -11.87
N ALA A 91 9.80 -41.28 -12.37
CA ALA A 91 10.13 -42.50 -13.08
C ALA A 91 10.78 -42.22 -14.45
N GLU A 92 10.25 -41.25 -15.18
CA GLU A 92 10.75 -40.88 -16.51
C GLU A 92 12.06 -40.10 -16.39
N TYR A 93 12.16 -39.19 -15.42
CA TYR A 93 13.40 -38.48 -15.12
C TYR A 93 14.57 -39.44 -14.85
N ARG A 94 14.36 -40.47 -14.02
CA ARG A 94 15.38 -41.50 -13.79
C ARG A 94 15.71 -42.30 -15.05
N ARG A 95 14.74 -42.57 -15.94
CA ARG A 95 15.02 -43.24 -17.22
C ARG A 95 15.88 -42.39 -18.15
N VAL A 96 15.64 -41.08 -18.21
CA VAL A 96 16.46 -40.15 -18.99
C VAL A 96 17.90 -40.12 -18.48
N LEU A 97 18.10 -40.05 -17.16
CA LEU A 97 19.45 -40.11 -16.57
C LEU A 97 20.13 -41.46 -16.81
N ALA A 98 19.40 -42.56 -16.67
CA ALA A 98 19.92 -43.90 -16.92
C ALA A 98 20.33 -44.10 -18.39
N ALA A 99 19.59 -43.52 -19.34
CA ALA A 99 19.93 -43.55 -20.77
C ALA A 99 21.22 -42.79 -21.09
N GLU A 100 21.54 -41.76 -20.31
CA GLU A 100 22.80 -41.02 -20.39
C GLU A 100 23.92 -41.61 -19.52
N GLY A 101 23.63 -42.69 -18.78
CA GLY A 101 24.61 -43.44 -17.97
C GLY A 101 25.12 -42.68 -16.74
N VAL A 102 24.32 -41.80 -16.15
CA VAL A 102 24.74 -40.90 -15.06
C VAL A 102 23.90 -41.04 -13.80
N GLU A 103 24.56 -40.87 -12.66
CA GLU A 103 23.91 -40.83 -11.35
C GLU A 103 23.40 -39.43 -11.01
N PRO A 104 22.31 -39.28 -10.22
CA PRO A 104 21.72 -37.97 -9.92
C PRO A 104 22.66 -36.96 -9.25
N ASN A 105 23.69 -37.42 -8.54
CA ASN A 105 24.64 -36.58 -7.80
C ASN A 105 25.63 -35.82 -8.69
N VAL A 106 25.68 -36.10 -10.00
CA VAL A 106 26.52 -35.39 -10.99
C VAL A 106 25.69 -34.60 -12.02
N VAL A 107 24.39 -34.46 -11.78
CA VAL A 107 23.42 -33.78 -12.66
C VAL A 107 23.17 -32.35 -12.20
N PHE A 108 23.39 -31.38 -13.09
CA PHE A 108 23.07 -29.98 -12.85
C PHE A 108 21.87 -29.57 -13.71
N GLU A 109 21.01 -28.68 -13.20
CA GLU A 109 19.89 -28.15 -13.98
C GLU A 109 20.16 -26.74 -14.49
N HIS A 110 20.10 -26.59 -15.81
CA HIS A 110 20.27 -25.35 -16.52
C HIS A 110 18.91 -24.75 -16.85
N SER A 111 18.55 -23.62 -16.22
CA SER A 111 17.18 -23.09 -16.30
C SER A 111 17.11 -21.57 -16.29
N ARG A 112 15.93 -21.06 -16.69
CA ARG A 112 15.52 -19.65 -16.56
C ARG A 112 16.47 -18.64 -17.24
N LEU A 113 16.97 -18.95 -18.43
CA LEU A 113 17.65 -17.92 -19.25
C LEU A 113 16.65 -16.86 -19.68
N VAL A 114 16.89 -15.62 -19.25
CA VAL A 114 16.12 -14.44 -19.67
C VAL A 114 17.05 -13.28 -20.01
N VAL A 115 16.73 -12.58 -21.09
CA VAL A 115 17.44 -11.36 -21.51
C VAL A 115 16.41 -10.32 -21.90
N GLU A 116 16.57 -9.11 -21.37
CA GLU A 116 15.71 -7.98 -21.66
C GLU A 116 15.61 -7.73 -23.17
N GLN A 117 14.38 -7.54 -23.67
CA GLN A 117 14.09 -7.51 -25.10
C GLN A 117 14.94 -6.51 -25.90
N ARG A 118 15.15 -5.30 -25.35
CA ARG A 118 15.96 -4.23 -25.96
C ARG A 118 17.46 -4.55 -25.99
N SER A 119 17.89 -5.46 -25.13
CA SER A 119 19.29 -5.84 -24.91
C SER A 119 19.66 -7.18 -25.57
N ARG A 120 18.70 -7.89 -26.19
CA ARG A 120 18.92 -9.19 -26.85
C ARG A 120 19.95 -9.14 -28.00
N LYS A 121 20.09 -8.00 -28.69
CA LYS A 121 21.06 -7.81 -29.77
C LYS A 121 22.51 -7.63 -29.28
N LEU A 122 22.73 -7.48 -27.97
CA LEU A 122 24.05 -7.28 -27.36
C LEU A 122 24.81 -8.60 -27.10
N GLY A 123 24.27 -9.75 -27.53
CA GLY A 123 24.93 -11.05 -27.34
C GLY A 123 24.93 -11.57 -25.89
N LEU A 124 24.24 -10.91 -24.95
CA LEU A 124 24.25 -11.26 -23.53
C LEU A 124 23.78 -12.69 -23.25
N GLY A 125 22.82 -13.20 -24.03
CA GLY A 125 22.34 -14.59 -23.88
C GLY A 125 23.43 -15.63 -24.15
N VAL A 126 24.36 -15.33 -25.05
CA VAL A 126 25.50 -16.21 -25.37
C VAL A 126 26.45 -16.27 -24.19
N HIS A 127 26.83 -15.12 -23.64
CA HIS A 127 27.73 -15.09 -22.50
C HIS A 127 27.09 -15.66 -21.22
N LEU A 128 25.78 -15.45 -21.01
CA LEU A 128 25.07 -16.01 -19.85
C LEU A 128 25.01 -17.54 -19.91
N ASN A 129 24.72 -18.11 -21.08
CA ASN A 129 24.81 -19.57 -21.25
C ASN A 129 26.24 -20.06 -21.05
N ALA A 130 27.21 -19.39 -21.68
CA ALA A 130 28.59 -19.83 -21.60
C ALA A 130 29.13 -19.81 -20.16
N VAL A 131 28.75 -18.81 -19.35
CA VAL A 131 29.17 -18.75 -17.94
C VAL A 131 28.48 -19.80 -17.08
N ALA A 132 27.20 -20.09 -17.30
CA ALA A 132 26.49 -21.13 -16.56
C ALA A 132 27.03 -22.54 -16.90
N ILE A 133 27.30 -22.82 -18.17
CA ILE A 133 27.90 -24.09 -18.61
C ILE A 133 29.35 -24.19 -18.12
N GLY A 134 30.13 -23.11 -18.23
CA GLY A 134 31.50 -23.06 -17.72
C GLY A 134 31.55 -23.30 -16.20
N ALA A 135 30.63 -22.70 -15.44
CA ALA A 135 30.50 -22.96 -14.01
C ALA A 135 30.11 -24.41 -13.72
N ALA A 136 29.19 -25.00 -14.47
CA ALA A 136 28.82 -26.41 -14.32
C ALA A 136 30.03 -27.33 -14.55
N HIS A 137 30.82 -27.07 -15.59
CA HIS A 137 32.05 -27.81 -15.87
C HIS A 137 33.05 -27.67 -14.71
N HIS A 138 33.24 -26.44 -14.23
CA HIS A 138 34.13 -26.17 -13.11
C HIS A 138 33.69 -26.89 -11.81
N LEU A 139 32.38 -26.94 -11.57
CA LEU A 139 31.77 -27.57 -10.41
C LEU A 139 31.65 -29.10 -10.52
N GLY A 140 32.16 -29.70 -11.60
CA GLY A 140 32.19 -31.15 -11.79
C GLY A 140 30.87 -31.76 -12.27
N ALA A 141 30.03 -30.99 -12.96
CA ALA A 141 28.87 -31.55 -13.64
C ALA A 141 29.31 -32.54 -14.73
N GLU A 142 28.74 -33.73 -14.74
CA GLU A 142 28.91 -34.67 -15.85
C GLU A 142 27.83 -34.48 -16.92
N ILE A 143 26.64 -34.06 -16.48
CA ILE A 143 25.54 -33.73 -17.37
C ILE A 143 24.80 -32.49 -16.87
N MET A 144 24.30 -31.73 -17.83
CA MET A 144 23.34 -30.66 -17.60
C MET A 144 22.01 -31.03 -18.24
N ILE A 145 20.92 -30.84 -17.50
CA ILE A 145 19.55 -31.09 -17.97
C ILE A 145 18.72 -29.80 -17.84
N GLY A 146 17.70 -29.62 -18.65
CA GLY A 146 16.79 -28.48 -18.50
C GLY A 146 15.57 -28.56 -19.40
N THR A 147 14.54 -27.80 -19.04
CA THR A 147 13.37 -27.57 -19.89
C THR A 147 13.63 -26.40 -20.83
N SER A 148 13.32 -26.54 -22.11
CA SER A 148 13.41 -25.44 -23.08
C SER A 148 12.13 -25.29 -23.87
N GLY A 149 11.69 -24.03 -24.03
CA GLY A 149 10.63 -23.68 -24.98
C GLY A 149 11.11 -23.84 -26.42
N THR A 150 10.21 -24.20 -27.32
CA THR A 150 10.53 -24.39 -28.75
C THR A 150 9.93 -23.32 -29.65
N LYS A 151 9.01 -22.49 -29.14
CA LYS A 151 8.27 -21.51 -29.95
C LYS A 151 9.18 -20.45 -30.54
N ASP A 152 10.10 -19.95 -29.71
CA ASP A 152 11.04 -18.88 -30.07
C ASP A 152 12.46 -19.42 -30.39
N GLY A 153 12.58 -20.74 -30.64
CA GLY A 153 13.83 -21.39 -31.03
C GLY A 153 14.89 -21.51 -29.93
N GLN A 154 14.51 -21.36 -28.65
CA GLN A 154 15.42 -21.47 -27.51
C GLN A 154 16.08 -22.86 -27.43
N ASP A 155 15.36 -23.92 -27.82
CA ASP A 155 15.91 -25.27 -27.92
C ASP A 155 17.07 -25.37 -28.93
N ARG A 156 16.91 -24.74 -30.09
CA ARG A 156 17.98 -24.64 -31.10
C ARG A 156 19.14 -23.76 -30.64
N PHE A 157 18.84 -22.69 -29.90
CA PHE A 157 19.87 -21.81 -29.33
C PHE A 157 20.75 -22.56 -28.33
N HIS A 158 20.18 -23.33 -27.41
CA HIS A 158 20.93 -24.21 -26.51
C HIS A 158 21.69 -25.30 -27.27
N GLY A 159 21.14 -25.77 -28.41
CA GLY A 159 21.85 -26.71 -29.30
C GLY A 159 23.20 -26.23 -29.81
N ARG A 160 23.39 -24.91 -29.96
CA ARG A 160 24.70 -24.33 -30.32
C ARG A 160 25.77 -24.49 -29.24
N PHE A 161 25.35 -24.77 -28.01
CA PHE A 161 26.20 -25.11 -26.87
C PHE A 161 26.28 -26.62 -26.62
N GLY A 162 25.79 -27.46 -27.54
CA GLY A 162 25.84 -28.92 -27.41
C GLY A 162 24.73 -29.53 -26.55
N PHE A 163 23.61 -28.82 -26.33
CA PHE A 163 22.39 -29.43 -25.79
C PHE A 163 21.61 -30.16 -26.88
N HIS A 164 21.04 -31.32 -26.55
CA HIS A 164 20.26 -32.11 -27.49
C HIS A 164 18.88 -32.44 -26.90
N PRO A 165 17.80 -32.39 -27.70
CA PRO A 165 16.47 -32.72 -27.20
C PRO A 165 16.33 -34.21 -26.94
N VAL A 166 15.76 -34.56 -25.78
CA VAL A 166 15.43 -35.94 -25.42
C VAL A 166 14.18 -36.37 -26.19
N PRO A 167 14.25 -37.39 -27.06
CA PRO A 167 13.11 -37.84 -27.86
C PRO A 167 11.88 -38.18 -27.01
N GLY A 168 10.68 -37.86 -27.50
CA GLY A 168 9.42 -38.16 -26.83
C GLY A 168 9.04 -37.23 -25.68
N THR A 169 9.90 -36.31 -25.26
CA THR A 169 9.61 -35.40 -24.13
C THR A 169 8.89 -34.10 -24.53
N ARG A 170 8.82 -33.80 -25.84
CA ARG A 170 8.19 -32.57 -26.35
C ARG A 170 6.68 -32.65 -26.19
N ARG A 171 6.11 -31.71 -25.41
CA ARG A 171 4.66 -31.55 -25.27
C ARG A 171 4.28 -30.10 -24.96
N TYR A 172 3.01 -29.77 -25.22
CA TYR A 172 2.46 -28.47 -24.88
C TYR A 172 2.29 -28.32 -23.37
N VAL A 173 2.69 -27.17 -22.83
CA VAL A 173 2.50 -26.82 -21.42
C VAL A 173 1.67 -25.56 -21.34
N GLU A 174 0.48 -25.68 -20.77
CA GLU A 174 -0.50 -24.60 -20.68
C GLU A 174 0.06 -23.39 -19.93
N GLN A 175 0.72 -23.60 -18.79
CA GLN A 175 1.40 -22.57 -18.00
C GLN A 175 2.41 -21.71 -18.80
N TYR A 176 3.07 -22.30 -19.81
CA TYR A 176 4.05 -21.59 -20.63
C TYR A 176 3.47 -21.12 -21.97
N THR A 177 2.25 -21.53 -22.29
CA THR A 177 1.56 -21.28 -23.57
C THR A 177 2.37 -21.73 -24.80
N GLU A 178 3.24 -22.73 -24.65
CA GLU A 178 4.10 -23.25 -25.72
C GLU A 178 4.50 -24.71 -25.54
N ASN A 179 5.09 -25.29 -26.58
CA ASN A 179 5.73 -26.60 -26.50
C ASN A 179 7.06 -26.49 -25.75
N VAL A 180 7.23 -27.37 -24.76
CA VAL A 180 8.46 -27.52 -23.98
C VAL A 180 9.05 -28.89 -24.25
N VAL A 181 10.38 -28.96 -24.35
CA VAL A 181 11.15 -30.20 -24.53
C VAL A 181 12.26 -30.27 -23.48
N ILE A 182 12.63 -31.48 -23.06
CA ILE A 182 13.81 -31.68 -22.22
C ILE A 182 15.05 -31.67 -23.09
N LEU A 183 16.04 -30.91 -22.67
CA LEU A 183 17.37 -30.89 -23.27
C LEU A 183 18.39 -31.49 -22.31
N VAL A 184 19.38 -32.19 -22.86
CA VAL A 184 20.54 -32.70 -22.12
C VAL A 184 21.84 -32.29 -22.80
N HIS A 185 22.85 -32.00 -21.99
CA HIS A 185 24.22 -31.70 -22.42
C HIS A 185 25.22 -32.47 -21.57
N ARG A 186 25.97 -33.36 -22.21
CA ARG A 186 27.08 -34.10 -21.63
C ARG A 186 28.34 -33.22 -21.66
N THR A 187 28.92 -32.95 -20.50
CA THR A 187 30.02 -31.97 -20.38
C THR A 187 31.31 -32.43 -21.06
N ASP A 188 31.52 -33.75 -21.16
CA ASP A 188 32.62 -34.39 -21.89
C ASP A 188 32.51 -34.26 -23.43
N ARG A 189 31.33 -33.92 -23.98
CA ARG A 189 31.13 -33.70 -25.41
C ARG A 189 31.46 -32.27 -25.86
N GLY A 190 31.74 -31.36 -24.92
CA GLY A 190 32.11 -29.96 -25.18
C GLY A 190 30.97 -29.09 -25.72
N ALA A 191 31.11 -27.76 -25.62
CA ALA A 191 30.02 -26.82 -25.88
C ALA A 191 29.84 -26.39 -27.36
N ALA A 192 30.04 -27.34 -28.29
CA ALA A 192 29.88 -27.15 -29.74
C ALA A 192 30.45 -25.82 -30.29
N GLU A 193 29.61 -24.90 -30.78
CA GLU A 193 30.01 -23.64 -31.43
C GLU A 193 30.73 -22.68 -30.46
N TYR A 194 30.44 -22.77 -29.17
CA TYR A 194 30.93 -21.84 -28.14
C TYR A 194 31.92 -22.49 -27.17
N ALA A 195 32.60 -23.56 -27.60
CA ALA A 195 33.56 -24.30 -26.77
C ALA A 195 34.62 -23.40 -26.13
N ASP A 196 35.24 -22.49 -26.88
CA ASP A 196 36.27 -21.58 -26.36
C ASP A 196 35.73 -20.61 -25.31
N LEU A 197 34.51 -20.09 -25.52
CA LEU A 197 33.88 -19.16 -24.59
C LEU A 197 33.48 -19.87 -23.29
N VAL A 198 33.01 -21.12 -23.38
CA VAL A 198 32.71 -21.95 -22.20
C VAL A 198 33.99 -22.31 -21.44
N ALA A 199 35.06 -22.66 -22.15
CA ALA A 199 36.36 -22.93 -21.53
C ALA A 199 36.91 -21.67 -20.81
N LEU A 200 36.79 -20.50 -21.45
CA LEU A 200 37.16 -19.22 -20.85
C LEU A 200 36.39 -18.96 -19.55
N TRP A 201 35.07 -19.14 -19.55
CA TRP A 201 34.28 -18.92 -18.34
C TRP A 201 34.51 -19.98 -17.27
N SER A 202 34.73 -21.25 -17.65
CA SER A 202 35.10 -22.32 -16.70
C SER A 202 36.40 -22.00 -15.97
N ALA A 203 37.41 -21.52 -16.70
CA ALA A 203 38.69 -21.10 -16.12
C ALA A 203 38.56 -19.86 -15.23
N ASN A 204 37.69 -18.91 -15.61
CA ASN A 204 37.49 -17.67 -14.85
C ASN A 204 36.44 -17.77 -13.75
N PHE A 205 35.70 -18.87 -13.65
CA PHE A 205 34.63 -19.03 -12.67
C PHE A 205 35.13 -18.85 -11.21
N PRO A 206 36.27 -19.42 -10.78
CA PRO A 206 36.82 -19.15 -9.44
C PRO A 206 37.08 -17.68 -9.17
N ALA A 207 37.63 -16.95 -10.15
CA ALA A 207 37.90 -15.52 -10.01
C ALA A 207 36.61 -14.70 -9.97
N LEU A 208 35.60 -15.10 -10.76
CA LEU A 208 34.27 -14.51 -10.77
C LEU A 208 33.57 -14.67 -9.41
N VAL A 209 33.75 -15.81 -8.75
CA VAL A 209 33.24 -16.07 -7.39
C VAL A 209 34.09 -15.37 -6.32
N ALA A 210 35.42 -15.35 -6.46
CA ALA A 210 36.33 -14.72 -5.50
C ALA A 210 36.17 -13.18 -5.47
N ALA A 211 35.85 -12.55 -6.60
CA ALA A 211 35.47 -11.13 -6.66
C ALA A 211 34.23 -10.81 -5.82
N VAL A 212 33.38 -11.80 -5.56
CA VAL A 212 32.19 -11.70 -4.69
C VAL A 212 32.51 -12.13 -3.24
N GLY A 213 33.42 -13.10 -3.07
CA GLY A 213 33.86 -13.61 -1.76
C GLY A 213 34.85 -12.73 -1.00
N GLY A 214 35.58 -11.83 -1.67
CA GLY A 214 36.57 -10.93 -1.05
C GLY A 214 36.05 -9.59 -0.57
N ALA A 215 34.78 -9.26 -0.84
CA ALA A 215 34.22 -7.93 -0.57
C ALA A 215 33.06 -7.93 0.47
N TRP A 216 32.61 -9.09 0.96
CA TRP A 216 31.33 -9.16 1.69
C TRP A 216 31.30 -10.02 2.96
N ILE A 217 32.41 -10.66 3.36
CA ILE A 217 32.45 -11.49 4.58
C ILE A 217 33.76 -11.22 5.34
N SER A 218 33.85 -10.08 6.03
CA SER A 218 34.74 -9.85 7.18
C SER A 218 34.52 -8.44 7.72
N GLN A 219 33.50 -8.27 8.58
CA GLN A 219 33.58 -7.35 9.70
C GLN A 219 32.58 -7.85 10.76
N GLN A 220 33.13 -8.52 11.79
CA GLN A 220 32.57 -8.40 13.13
C GLN A 220 32.32 -6.92 13.39
N ALA A 221 31.16 -6.59 13.97
CA ALA A 221 30.91 -5.39 14.77
C ALA A 221 31.96 -4.27 14.64
N GLU A 222 32.14 -3.76 13.42
CA GLU A 222 32.61 -2.42 13.17
C GLU A 222 31.43 -1.80 12.46
N SER A 223 30.79 -0.92 13.20
CA SER A 223 30.07 0.20 12.64
C SER A 223 30.82 0.70 11.40
N HIS A 224 30.40 0.30 10.20
CA HIS A 224 30.28 1.32 9.17
C HIS A 224 29.41 2.38 9.84
N PRO A 225 29.92 3.61 10.06
CA PRO A 225 29.03 4.64 10.56
C PRO A 225 27.83 4.61 9.61
N GLU A 226 26.61 4.53 10.16
CA GLU A 226 25.43 5.00 9.44
C GLU A 226 25.90 6.18 8.59
N PRO A 227 25.79 6.12 7.25
CA PRO A 227 26.53 6.96 6.31
C PRO A 227 26.73 8.36 6.88
N ARG A 228 27.90 8.70 7.50
CA ARG A 228 28.03 9.82 8.49
C ARG A 228 26.70 10.56 8.71
N SER A 229 25.86 9.98 9.56
CA SER A 229 24.45 10.28 9.71
C SER A 229 23.58 10.02 8.45
N LEU A 230 23.19 8.75 8.22
CA LEU A 230 21.75 8.56 8.07
C LEU A 230 21.22 9.01 9.42
N ARG A 231 20.94 10.31 9.59
CA ARG A 231 20.10 10.71 10.70
C ARG A 231 18.87 9.87 10.46
N THR A 232 18.66 8.83 11.28
CA THR A 232 17.31 8.55 11.73
C THR A 232 16.86 9.92 12.21
N ILE A 233 16.15 10.67 11.35
CA ILE A 233 15.46 11.86 11.79
C ILE A 233 14.64 11.30 12.93
N ARG A 234 15.04 11.67 14.16
CA ARG A 234 14.54 11.03 15.35
C ARG A 234 13.04 10.97 15.18
N THR A 235 12.51 9.76 15.34
CA THR A 235 11.11 9.43 15.49
C THR A 235 10.41 10.21 16.62
N GLY A 236 11.02 11.27 17.18
CA GLY A 236 10.34 12.29 17.97
C GLY A 236 9.32 13.11 17.17
N ALA A 237 9.41 13.12 15.83
CA ALA A 237 8.32 13.64 14.99
C ALA A 237 7.20 12.60 14.78
N GLY A 238 7.43 11.31 15.03
CA GLY A 238 6.46 10.23 14.81
C GLY A 238 5.13 10.48 15.53
N ASP A 239 5.20 11.01 16.75
CA ASP A 239 4.05 11.37 17.58
C ASP A 239 3.66 12.85 17.48
N CYS A 240 4.34 13.65 16.66
CA CYS A 240 3.96 15.05 16.46
C CYS A 240 2.82 15.14 15.46
N TRP A 241 1.70 15.74 15.87
CA TRP A 241 0.48 15.84 15.06
C TRP A 241 -0.21 17.21 15.16
N ARG A 242 0.24 18.09 16.05
CA ARG A 242 -0.32 19.45 16.20
C ARG A 242 0.53 20.47 15.46
N PRO A 243 -0.07 21.30 14.58
CA PRO A 243 0.64 22.44 14.03
C PRO A 243 0.86 23.49 15.12
N MET A 244 1.85 24.36 14.91
CA MET A 244 1.98 25.60 15.67
C MET A 244 1.49 26.76 14.80
N LEU A 245 0.56 27.55 15.32
CA LEU A 245 0.05 28.72 14.65
C LEU A 245 0.67 29.97 15.27
N PHE A 246 1.19 30.85 14.42
CA PHE A 246 1.72 32.14 14.83
C PHE A 246 0.92 33.23 14.13
N GLU A 247 0.32 34.14 14.87
CA GLU A 247 -0.37 35.31 14.34
C GLU A 247 0.51 36.54 14.55
N PRO A 248 1.31 37.00 13.56
CA PRO A 248 2.32 38.03 13.78
C PRO A 248 1.75 39.42 14.11
N ARG A 249 0.44 39.58 14.18
CA ARG A 249 -0.20 40.75 14.80
C ARG A 249 0.06 40.80 16.31
N TYR A 250 0.24 39.67 16.98
CA TYR A 250 0.57 39.59 18.40
C TYR A 250 2.08 39.61 18.63
N ALA A 251 2.52 40.30 19.69
CA ALA A 251 3.95 40.50 19.95
C ALA A 251 4.68 39.20 20.30
N ASP A 252 4.07 38.36 21.13
CA ASP A 252 4.66 37.10 21.57
C ASP A 252 4.83 36.13 20.38
N ASP A 253 3.80 36.03 19.53
CA ASP A 253 3.85 35.22 18.31
C ASP A 253 4.92 35.71 17.33
N ARG A 254 5.14 37.03 17.20
CA ARG A 254 6.25 37.56 16.38
C ARG A 254 7.61 37.09 16.87
N VAL A 255 7.81 37.10 18.19
CA VAL A 255 9.07 36.66 18.80
C VAL A 255 9.26 35.16 18.58
N ALA A 256 8.23 34.35 18.84
CA ALA A 256 8.28 32.91 18.66
C ALA A 256 8.44 32.51 17.19
N PHE A 257 7.76 33.20 16.27
CA PHE A 257 7.89 33.03 14.83
C PHE A 257 9.30 33.39 14.34
N GLY A 258 9.86 34.51 14.82
CA GLY A 258 11.25 34.88 14.51
C GLY A 258 12.25 33.83 14.98
N ALA A 259 12.06 33.30 16.20
CA ALA A 259 12.90 32.22 16.72
C ALA A 259 12.79 30.92 15.90
N LEU A 260 11.60 30.59 15.39
CA LEU A 260 11.40 29.44 14.50
C LEU A 260 12.10 29.64 13.15
N LEU A 261 12.04 30.84 12.57
CA LEU A 261 12.72 31.15 11.31
C LEU A 261 14.25 31.12 11.43
N GLU A 262 14.78 31.40 12.63
CA GLU A 262 16.20 31.29 12.94
C GLU A 262 16.63 29.84 13.26
N SER A 263 15.68 28.91 13.41
CA SER A 263 15.96 27.50 13.65
C SER A 263 16.16 26.71 12.35
N ASP A 264 16.78 25.54 12.44
CA ASP A 264 16.93 24.60 11.32
C ASP A 264 15.68 23.71 11.11
N ASP A 265 14.56 23.99 11.81
CA ASP A 265 13.37 23.12 11.81
C ASP A 265 12.44 23.39 10.61
N VAL A 266 12.49 24.60 10.03
CA VAL A 266 11.73 24.95 8.83
C VAL A 266 12.50 24.53 7.59
N THR A 267 11.99 23.54 6.88
CA THR A 267 12.61 23.00 5.66
C THR A 267 12.08 23.67 4.39
N GLU A 268 10.84 24.17 4.44
CA GLU A 268 10.16 24.76 3.28
C GLU A 268 9.15 25.83 3.74
N VAL A 269 9.17 26.99 3.08
CA VAL A 269 8.24 28.10 3.34
C VAL A 269 7.29 28.28 2.17
N HIS A 270 5.99 28.24 2.44
CA HIS A 270 4.91 28.42 1.48
C HIS A 270 4.14 29.71 1.80
N ASP A 271 4.63 30.84 1.30
CA ASP A 271 3.91 32.11 1.40
C ASP A 271 3.04 32.32 0.15
N THR A 272 1.73 32.15 0.31
CA THR A 272 0.75 32.32 -0.77
C THR A 272 -0.35 33.31 -0.39
N ILE A 273 -0.10 34.18 0.61
CA ILE A 273 -1.13 35.06 1.18
C ILE A 273 -1.76 35.99 0.14
N ASP A 274 -0.99 36.48 -0.83
CA ASP A 274 -1.48 37.35 -1.90
C ASP A 274 -2.57 36.66 -2.73
N THR A 275 -2.35 35.38 -3.10
CA THR A 275 -3.33 34.57 -3.84
C THR A 275 -4.59 34.35 -3.00
N GLN A 276 -4.42 34.06 -1.71
CA GLN A 276 -5.54 33.83 -0.81
C GLN A 276 -6.37 35.11 -0.57
N LEU A 277 -5.74 36.28 -0.46
CA LEU A 277 -6.41 37.58 -0.34
C LEU A 277 -7.25 37.90 -1.59
N ILE A 278 -6.73 37.60 -2.78
CA ILE A 278 -7.48 37.74 -4.03
C ILE A 278 -8.70 36.82 -4.05
N GLU A 279 -8.55 35.56 -3.62
CA GLU A 279 -9.67 34.62 -3.50
C GLU A 279 -10.72 35.08 -2.47
N LEU A 280 -10.27 35.64 -1.34
CA LEU A 280 -11.14 36.22 -0.32
C LEU A 280 -12.00 37.35 -0.88
N ILE A 281 -11.39 38.32 -1.56
CA ILE A 281 -12.10 39.45 -2.17
C ILE A 281 -13.13 38.94 -3.19
N ARG A 282 -12.73 38.02 -4.06
CA ARG A 282 -13.63 37.41 -5.06
C ARG A 282 -14.78 36.63 -4.43
N SER A 283 -14.54 35.92 -3.33
CA SER A 283 -15.58 35.17 -2.62
C SER A 283 -16.64 36.08 -1.96
N ARG A 284 -16.23 37.29 -1.54
CA ARG A 284 -17.12 38.30 -0.92
C ARG A 284 -17.93 39.10 -1.96
N GLU A 285 -17.34 39.38 -3.12
CA GLU A 285 -17.97 40.13 -4.21
C GLU A 285 -18.07 39.32 -5.53
N PRO A 286 -18.69 38.12 -5.56
CA PRO A 286 -18.64 37.22 -6.71
C PRO A 286 -19.40 37.75 -7.95
N HIS A 287 -20.26 38.75 -7.75
CA HIS A 287 -21.01 39.41 -8.82
C HIS A 287 -20.16 40.42 -9.60
N ARG A 288 -19.00 40.81 -9.06
CA ARG A 288 -18.11 41.81 -9.65
C ARG A 288 -16.91 41.14 -10.30
N ARG A 289 -16.55 41.63 -11.49
CA ARG A 289 -15.25 41.34 -12.10
C ARG A 289 -14.32 42.49 -11.78
N PHE A 290 -13.15 42.17 -11.25
CA PHE A 290 -12.13 43.15 -10.90
C PHE A 290 -11.03 43.14 -11.95
N THR A 291 -10.52 44.33 -12.28
CA THR A 291 -9.21 44.49 -12.92
C THR A 291 -8.09 44.26 -11.91
N ASP A 292 -6.85 44.06 -12.38
CA ASP A 292 -5.70 43.84 -11.48
C ASP A 292 -5.44 45.04 -10.56
N ILE A 293 -5.66 46.27 -11.05
CA ILE A 293 -5.53 47.50 -10.25
C ILE A 293 -6.59 47.54 -9.15
N GLU A 294 -7.85 47.24 -9.48
CA GLU A 294 -8.92 47.22 -8.48
C GLU A 294 -8.73 46.11 -7.44
N LEU A 295 -8.18 44.95 -7.83
CA LEU A 295 -7.81 43.89 -6.88
C LEU A 295 -6.70 44.37 -5.95
N ALA A 296 -5.66 45.02 -6.46
CA ALA A 296 -4.57 45.54 -5.64
C ALA A 296 -5.07 46.60 -4.63
N ASP A 297 -5.99 47.47 -5.05
CA ASP A 297 -6.64 48.45 -4.17
C ASP A 297 -7.47 47.75 -3.08
N LYS A 298 -8.23 46.71 -3.45
CA LYS A 298 -9.02 45.91 -2.50
C LYS A 298 -8.17 45.10 -1.52
N VAL A 299 -7.03 44.58 -1.97
CA VAL A 299 -6.05 43.92 -1.09
C VAL A 299 -5.48 44.93 -0.10
N THR A 300 -5.12 46.13 -0.56
CA THR A 300 -4.63 47.21 0.32
C THR A 300 -5.68 47.62 1.35
N GLU A 301 -6.95 47.71 0.95
CA GLU A 301 -8.08 47.94 1.86
C GLU A 301 -8.21 46.80 2.89
N GLN A 302 -8.16 45.54 2.44
CA GLN A 302 -8.26 44.35 3.29
C GLN A 302 -7.14 44.27 4.34
N LEU A 303 -5.91 44.63 3.96
CA LEU A 303 -4.77 44.66 4.87
C LEU A 303 -4.89 45.75 5.94
N ALA A 304 -5.68 46.80 5.70
CA ALA A 304 -5.95 47.88 6.64
C ALA A 304 -4.68 48.49 7.27
N GLY A 305 -3.61 48.62 6.48
CA GLY A 305 -2.31 49.15 6.91
C GLY A 305 -1.37 48.13 7.57
N ALA A 306 -1.78 46.88 7.74
CA ALA A 306 -0.89 45.78 8.12
C ALA A 306 0.05 45.41 6.96
N ALA A 307 1.26 44.99 7.29
CA ALA A 307 2.17 44.43 6.28
C ALA A 307 1.67 43.02 5.88
N PRO A 308 1.74 42.61 4.59
CA PRO A 308 1.24 41.32 4.13
C PRO A 308 1.74 40.13 4.95
N TRP A 309 3.05 40.07 5.24
CA TRP A 309 3.67 38.99 6.04
C TRP A 309 3.09 38.82 7.46
N SER A 310 2.44 39.87 7.99
CA SER A 310 1.83 39.89 9.32
C SER A 310 0.32 39.69 9.32
N TYR A 311 -0.28 39.54 8.13
CA TYR A 311 -1.71 39.40 7.95
C TYR A 311 -2.14 37.93 7.97
N GLY A 312 -2.91 37.54 8.98
CA GLY A 312 -3.33 36.14 9.15
C GLY A 312 -2.42 35.39 10.10
N ALA A 313 -2.17 34.12 9.77
CA ALA A 313 -1.37 33.22 10.59
C ALA A 313 -0.36 32.44 9.76
N TRP A 314 0.75 32.06 10.39
CA TRP A 314 1.70 31.10 9.87
C TRP A 314 1.50 29.76 10.57
N ALA A 315 1.16 28.73 9.81
CA ALA A 315 1.03 27.37 10.30
C ALA A 315 2.32 26.60 10.03
N TRP A 316 3.02 26.23 11.10
CA TRP A 316 4.17 25.33 11.02
C TRP A 316 3.72 23.90 11.30
N TYR A 317 4.08 22.98 10.41
CA TYR A 317 3.79 21.55 10.49
C TYR A 317 5.08 20.77 10.83
N PRO A 318 5.35 20.49 12.12
CA PRO A 318 6.66 19.97 12.53
C PRO A 318 7.00 18.60 11.90
N TRP A 319 5.99 17.80 11.57
CA TRP A 319 6.18 16.49 10.92
C TRP A 319 6.67 16.58 9.48
N SER A 320 6.45 17.71 8.79
CA SER A 320 6.94 17.91 7.41
C SER A 320 8.01 19.00 7.30
N GLY A 321 8.20 19.80 8.36
CA GLY A 321 9.07 20.98 8.36
C GLY A 321 8.50 22.15 7.54
N ARG A 322 7.26 22.05 7.05
CA ARG A 322 6.64 23.10 6.22
C ARG A 322 6.06 24.20 7.07
N LEU A 323 6.35 25.43 6.68
CA LEU A 323 5.78 26.65 7.22
C LEU A 323 4.88 27.29 6.16
N VAL A 324 3.58 27.45 6.44
CA VAL A 324 2.58 27.86 5.45
C VAL A 324 1.86 29.12 5.93
N HIS A 325 1.85 30.17 5.11
CA HIS A 325 1.12 31.39 5.40
C HIS A 325 -0.36 31.23 5.02
N VAL A 326 -1.28 31.50 5.94
CA VAL A 326 -2.72 31.34 5.74
C VAL A 326 -3.52 32.54 6.23
N LEU A 327 -4.66 32.79 5.58
CA LEU A 327 -5.64 33.78 6.02
C LEU A 327 -6.06 33.59 7.49
N PRO A 328 -6.52 34.65 8.18
CA PRO A 328 -7.17 34.52 9.50
C PRO A 328 -8.28 33.46 9.50
N ARG A 329 -8.45 32.74 10.62
CA ARG A 329 -9.37 31.60 10.78
C ARG A 329 -10.70 31.72 10.05
N GLU A 330 -11.46 32.79 10.31
CA GLU A 330 -12.79 32.96 9.72
C GLU A 330 -12.74 33.22 8.21
N GLU A 331 -11.71 33.91 7.73
CA GLU A 331 -11.52 34.20 6.30
C GLU A 331 -11.02 32.97 5.54
N PHE A 332 -10.10 32.21 6.13
CA PHE A 332 -9.65 30.92 5.61
C PHE A 332 -10.84 29.97 5.41
N ARG A 333 -11.67 29.81 6.45
CA ARG A 333 -12.87 28.96 6.39
C ARG A 333 -13.90 29.46 5.39
N LEU A 334 -14.09 30.79 5.29
CA LEU A 334 -14.99 31.40 4.32
C LEU A 334 -14.60 31.03 2.88
N VAL A 335 -13.33 31.24 2.52
CA VAL A 335 -12.79 30.97 1.18
C VAL A 335 -12.85 29.48 0.87
N ARG A 336 -12.32 28.66 1.78
CA ARG A 336 -12.21 27.21 1.60
C ARG A 336 -13.57 26.55 1.34
N THR A 337 -14.63 27.04 1.99
CA THR A 337 -15.98 26.48 1.86
C THR A 337 -16.89 27.28 0.91
N ASP A 338 -16.37 28.26 0.16
CA ASP A 338 -17.19 29.06 -0.75
C ASP A 338 -17.82 28.21 -1.86
N ARG A 339 -17.09 27.20 -2.36
CA ARG A 339 -17.60 26.27 -3.38
C ARG A 339 -18.62 25.25 -2.86
N ASN A 340 -18.87 25.20 -1.54
CA ASN A 340 -19.92 24.37 -0.95
C ASN A 340 -21.28 25.11 -0.92
N ARG A 341 -21.31 26.41 -1.23
CA ARG A 341 -22.52 27.22 -1.20
C ARG A 341 -23.60 26.71 -2.15
N GLU A 342 -24.85 27.02 -1.85
CA GLU A 342 -26.07 26.45 -2.45
C GLU A 342 -26.32 24.96 -2.15
N LYS A 343 -25.29 24.19 -1.79
CA LYS A 343 -25.46 22.85 -1.18
C LYS A 343 -25.47 22.92 0.35
N ILE A 344 -24.62 23.78 0.92
CA ILE A 344 -24.51 24.05 2.35
C ILE A 344 -24.43 25.57 2.54
N GLN A 345 -25.48 26.18 3.06
CA GLN A 345 -25.58 27.62 3.24
C GLN A 345 -24.65 28.11 4.36
N ARG A 346 -24.23 29.38 4.33
CA ARG A 346 -23.28 29.94 5.33
C ARG A 346 -23.72 29.71 6.79
N PRO A 347 -25.00 29.86 7.18
CA PRO A 347 -25.44 29.50 8.54
C PRO A 347 -25.28 28.02 8.87
N GLN A 348 -25.54 27.13 7.90
CA GLN A 348 -25.35 25.69 8.04
C GLN A 348 -23.87 25.33 8.18
N GLN A 349 -22.99 25.92 7.36
CA GLN A 349 -21.53 25.75 7.48
C GLN A 349 -21.02 26.14 8.87
N ARG A 350 -21.44 27.28 9.42
CA ARG A 350 -21.07 27.69 10.79
C ARG A 350 -21.60 26.71 11.84
N ARG A 351 -22.84 26.24 11.70
CA ARG A 351 -23.43 25.24 12.60
C ARG A 351 -22.64 23.93 12.57
N LEU A 352 -22.23 23.47 11.38
CA LEU A 352 -21.44 22.25 11.19
C LEU A 352 -20.03 22.39 11.76
N LEU A 353 -19.35 23.51 11.53
CA LEU A 353 -18.04 23.82 12.12
C LEU A 353 -18.08 23.95 13.65
N GLY A 354 -19.26 24.15 14.24
CA GLY A 354 -19.46 24.13 15.69
C GLY A 354 -19.61 22.73 16.29
N ARG A 355 -19.54 21.66 15.48
CA ARG A 355 -19.72 20.28 15.93
C ARG A 355 -18.40 19.58 16.22
N ARG A 356 -18.44 18.66 17.17
CA ARG A 356 -17.36 17.75 17.51
C ARG A 356 -17.71 16.32 17.08
N ILE A 357 -16.86 15.72 16.25
CA ILE A 357 -17.07 14.36 15.73
C ILE A 357 -16.11 13.38 16.43
N GLY A 358 -16.65 12.29 16.97
CA GLY A 358 -15.84 11.16 17.43
C GLY A 358 -15.64 10.16 16.30
N VAL A 359 -14.41 9.65 16.11
CA VAL A 359 -14.09 8.61 15.15
C VAL A 359 -13.26 7.53 15.83
N ILE A 360 -13.77 6.29 15.81
CA ILE A 360 -13.09 5.12 16.38
C ILE A 360 -12.72 4.19 15.22
N GLY A 361 -11.46 3.75 15.14
CA GLY A 361 -10.98 2.99 14.00
C GLY A 361 -10.64 3.90 12.82
N LEU A 362 -9.35 4.08 12.58
CA LEU A 362 -8.79 5.04 11.64
C LEU A 362 -8.08 4.35 10.48
N SER A 363 -8.41 3.08 10.23
CA SER A 363 -8.17 2.47 8.93
C SER A 363 -9.23 2.92 7.93
N VAL A 364 -10.47 2.46 8.08
CA VAL A 364 -11.56 2.89 7.18
C VAL A 364 -12.09 4.26 7.60
N GLY A 365 -12.26 4.49 8.91
CA GLY A 365 -12.80 5.74 9.45
C GLY A 365 -11.96 6.98 9.17
N SER A 366 -10.68 6.85 8.79
CA SER A 366 -9.91 8.01 8.33
C SER A 366 -10.49 8.61 7.03
N SER A 367 -11.08 7.78 6.16
CA SER A 367 -11.75 8.21 4.93
C SER A 367 -12.95 9.11 5.26
N ALA A 368 -13.75 8.72 6.26
CA ALA A 368 -14.85 9.54 6.78
C ALA A 368 -14.33 10.82 7.43
N ALA A 369 -13.37 10.74 8.36
CA ALA A 369 -12.82 11.90 9.05
C ALA A 369 -12.27 12.96 8.08
N VAL A 370 -11.51 12.52 7.07
CA VAL A 370 -10.93 13.40 6.05
C VAL A 370 -12.01 14.02 5.17
N THR A 371 -12.99 13.24 4.72
CA THR A 371 -14.10 13.74 3.90
C THR A 371 -14.96 14.75 4.67
N LEU A 372 -15.28 14.47 5.94
CA LEU A 372 -15.97 15.36 6.86
C LEU A 372 -15.21 16.70 7.00
N ALA A 373 -13.91 16.64 7.29
CA ALA A 373 -13.09 17.83 7.40
C ALA A 373 -13.03 18.61 6.08
N LEU A 374 -12.87 17.93 4.93
CA LEU A 374 -12.87 18.52 3.59
C LEU A 374 -14.12 19.35 3.32
N GLU A 375 -15.30 18.83 3.68
CA GLU A 375 -16.59 19.47 3.47
C GLU A 375 -16.94 20.53 4.55
N GLY A 376 -16.20 20.57 5.66
CA GLY A 376 -16.45 21.46 6.79
C GLY A 376 -17.53 20.94 7.74
N VAL A 377 -17.71 19.62 7.81
CA VAL A 377 -18.59 18.91 8.73
C VAL A 377 -17.79 18.57 9.99
N GLY A 378 -17.97 19.38 11.03
CA GLY A 378 -17.16 19.33 12.24
C GLY A 378 -16.01 20.34 12.21
N GLY A 379 -15.86 21.09 13.30
CA GLY A 379 -14.68 21.92 13.56
C GLY A 379 -13.78 21.35 14.64
N ALA A 380 -14.21 20.26 15.27
CA ALA A 380 -13.46 19.51 16.26
C ALA A 380 -13.60 18.00 16.04
N PHE A 381 -12.54 17.24 16.36
CA PHE A 381 -12.47 15.80 16.16
C PHE A 381 -11.84 15.10 17.36
N ARG A 382 -12.40 13.95 17.74
CA ARG A 382 -11.78 12.99 18.65
C ARG A 382 -11.48 11.71 17.92
N LEU A 383 -10.21 11.34 17.85
CA LEU A 383 -9.75 10.21 17.05
C LEU A 383 -9.19 9.13 17.97
N ALA A 384 -9.65 7.90 17.83
CA ALA A 384 -9.17 6.77 18.64
C ALA A 384 -8.79 5.58 17.74
N ASP A 385 -7.52 5.20 17.77
CA ASP A 385 -6.96 4.02 17.11
C ASP A 385 -5.61 3.70 17.75
N PHE A 386 -5.32 2.41 17.96
CA PHE A 386 -4.10 1.94 18.62
C PHE A 386 -3.04 1.39 17.65
N ASP A 387 -3.38 1.26 16.37
CA ASP A 387 -2.49 0.69 15.38
C ASP A 387 -1.57 1.74 14.76
N GLU A 388 -0.40 1.27 14.32
CA GLU A 388 0.47 1.99 13.38
C GLU A 388 0.11 1.67 11.92
N LEU A 389 0.48 2.57 11.01
CA LEU A 389 0.39 2.31 9.59
C LEU A 389 1.34 1.18 9.21
N SER A 390 0.77 0.09 8.70
CA SER A 390 1.53 -1.00 8.09
C SER A 390 1.44 -0.95 6.57
N LEU A 391 2.41 -1.57 5.89
CA LEU A 391 2.42 -1.64 4.41
C LEU A 391 1.13 -2.25 3.84
N SER A 392 0.54 -3.23 4.52
CA SER A 392 -0.71 -3.88 4.08
C SER A 392 -1.93 -2.97 4.16
N ASN A 393 -1.84 -1.82 4.83
CA ASN A 393 -2.93 -0.86 4.90
C ASN A 393 -2.87 0.19 3.77
N MET A 394 -1.73 0.33 3.09
CA MET A 394 -1.53 1.33 2.03
C MET A 394 -2.42 1.12 0.80
N ASN A 395 -3.11 -0.02 0.70
CA ASN A 395 -4.09 -0.26 -0.35
C ASN A 395 -5.37 0.57 -0.19
N ARG A 396 -5.65 1.07 1.02
CA ARG A 396 -6.92 1.77 1.34
C ARG A 396 -6.75 2.97 2.26
N LEU A 397 -5.63 3.05 2.98
CA LEU A 397 -5.25 4.22 3.76
C LEU A 397 -4.48 5.21 2.89
N ARG A 398 -4.94 6.46 2.88
CA ARG A 398 -4.20 7.56 2.26
C ARG A 398 -3.02 7.91 3.16
N ALA A 399 -1.80 7.52 2.80
CA ALA A 399 -0.57 7.89 3.50
C ALA A 399 0.64 7.75 2.57
N GLY A 400 1.75 8.43 2.88
CA GLY A 400 3.00 8.24 2.15
C GLY A 400 3.71 6.95 2.59
N VAL A 401 4.58 6.40 1.73
CA VAL A 401 5.42 5.24 2.13
C VAL A 401 6.35 5.59 3.30
N HIS A 402 6.72 6.87 3.43
CA HIS A 402 7.53 7.38 4.54
C HIS A 402 6.78 7.45 5.88
N ASP A 403 5.46 7.25 5.89
CA ASP A 403 4.62 7.26 7.09
C ASP A 403 4.46 5.87 7.72
N ILE A 404 5.04 4.81 7.13
CA ILE A 404 4.97 3.46 7.70
C ILE A 404 5.57 3.46 9.10
N GLY A 405 4.84 2.88 10.07
CA GLY A 405 5.20 2.89 11.49
C GLY A 405 4.68 4.11 12.27
N VAL A 406 4.00 5.06 11.62
CA VAL A 406 3.32 6.16 12.33
C VAL A 406 1.94 5.72 12.79
N GLY A 407 1.55 6.07 14.02
CA GLY A 407 0.22 5.81 14.57
C GLY A 407 -0.91 6.32 13.66
N LYS A 408 -1.95 5.51 13.41
CA LYS A 408 -3.07 5.89 12.53
C LYS A 408 -3.83 7.12 13.05
N ALA A 409 -3.92 7.27 14.37
CA ALA A 409 -4.49 8.47 15.00
C ALA A 409 -3.69 9.74 14.71
N VAL A 410 -2.37 9.63 14.73
CA VAL A 410 -1.45 10.71 14.36
C VAL A 410 -1.59 11.05 12.88
N LEU A 411 -1.59 10.06 12.00
CA LEU A 411 -1.73 10.27 10.55
C LEU A 411 -3.05 10.95 10.19
N CYS A 412 -4.15 10.49 10.76
CA CYS A 412 -5.45 11.12 10.52
C CYS A 412 -5.44 12.57 11.02
N ALA A 413 -4.96 12.83 12.25
CA ALA A 413 -4.87 14.18 12.79
C ALA A 413 -4.03 15.12 11.91
N ARG A 414 -2.86 14.67 11.42
CA ARG A 414 -2.03 15.45 10.49
C ARG A 414 -2.79 15.84 9.23
N GLN A 415 -3.53 14.90 8.64
CA GLN A 415 -4.34 15.18 7.45
C GLN A 415 -5.44 16.19 7.73
N LEU A 416 -6.12 16.08 8.88
CA LEU A 416 -7.14 17.06 9.27
C LEU A 416 -6.53 18.46 9.40
N TYR A 417 -5.37 18.60 10.05
CA TYR A 417 -4.69 19.89 10.19
C TYR A 417 -4.12 20.44 8.88
N GLU A 418 -3.64 19.59 7.98
CA GLU A 418 -3.23 20.01 6.62
C GLU A 418 -4.43 20.50 5.78
N ILE A 419 -5.64 20.09 6.15
CA ILE A 419 -6.89 20.50 5.51
C ILE A 419 -7.43 21.81 6.13
N ASP A 420 -7.53 21.91 7.46
CA ASP A 420 -7.78 23.17 8.20
C ASP A 420 -6.88 23.24 9.44
N PRO A 421 -5.89 24.16 9.46
CA PRO A 421 -4.97 24.29 10.59
C PRO A 421 -5.68 24.78 11.87
N TYR A 422 -6.92 25.27 11.79
CA TYR A 422 -7.72 25.79 12.90
C TYR A 422 -8.73 24.77 13.47
N LEU A 423 -8.64 23.50 13.08
CA LEU A 423 -9.44 22.43 13.70
C LEU A 423 -8.99 22.19 15.15
N ASP A 424 -9.93 21.74 15.98
CA ASP A 424 -9.64 21.27 17.33
C ASP A 424 -9.60 19.74 17.34
N VAL A 425 -8.40 19.16 17.28
CA VAL A 425 -8.24 17.70 17.25
C VAL A 425 -7.67 17.20 18.58
N GLU A 426 -8.28 16.15 19.10
CA GLU A 426 -7.81 15.34 20.22
C GLU A 426 -7.62 13.90 19.74
N ILE A 427 -6.52 13.25 20.14
CA ILE A 427 -6.27 11.85 19.80
C ILE A 427 -6.12 10.98 21.04
N LEU A 428 -6.58 9.74 20.95
CA LEU A 428 -6.37 8.65 21.89
C LEU A 428 -5.57 7.57 21.14
N PRO A 429 -4.23 7.64 21.18
CA PRO A 429 -3.36 6.78 20.38
C PRO A 429 -3.27 5.36 20.92
N GLU A 430 -3.80 5.10 22.11
CA GLU A 430 -3.94 3.74 22.69
C GLU A 430 -5.32 3.12 22.35
N GLY A 431 -6.08 3.77 21.46
CA GLY A 431 -7.45 3.39 21.17
C GLY A 431 -8.42 3.67 22.32
N LEU A 432 -9.55 2.96 22.32
CA LEU A 432 -10.52 3.01 23.41
C LEU A 432 -10.36 1.84 24.36
N THR A 433 -10.44 2.16 25.64
CA THR A 433 -10.56 1.21 26.75
C THR A 433 -11.72 1.64 27.65
N ASP A 434 -12.06 0.81 28.64
CA ASP A 434 -13.06 1.17 29.65
C ASP A 434 -12.72 2.47 30.37
N ASP A 435 -11.44 2.72 30.61
CA ASP A 435 -10.94 3.91 31.32
C ASP A 435 -10.98 5.17 30.46
N THR A 436 -10.91 5.04 29.13
CA THR A 436 -10.88 6.19 28.21
C THR A 436 -12.22 6.50 27.56
N MET A 437 -13.22 5.62 27.71
CA MET A 437 -14.54 5.76 27.09
C MET A 437 -15.22 7.06 27.49
N ASP A 438 -15.31 7.34 28.79
CA ASP A 438 -15.96 8.57 29.29
C ASP A 438 -15.25 9.83 28.79
N LYS A 439 -13.91 9.84 28.80
CA LYS A 439 -13.11 10.94 28.25
C LYS A 439 -13.37 11.14 26.76
N PHE A 440 -13.45 10.08 25.98
CA PHE A 440 -13.71 10.17 24.54
C PHE A 440 -15.10 10.78 24.28
N PHE A 441 -16.14 10.33 24.96
CA PHE A 441 -17.49 10.83 24.71
C PHE A 441 -17.78 12.20 25.35
N ARG A 442 -17.30 12.45 26.57
CA ARG A 442 -17.68 13.61 27.40
C ARG A 442 -16.54 14.55 27.78
N GLY A 443 -15.28 14.17 27.56
CA GLY A 443 -14.11 14.97 27.95
C GLY A 443 -14.00 16.30 27.21
N GLY A 444 -12.87 16.99 27.36
CA GLY A 444 -12.56 18.25 26.67
C GLY A 444 -13.57 19.38 26.97
N GLU A 445 -13.74 20.30 26.02
CA GLU A 445 -14.64 21.46 26.19
C GLU A 445 -16.14 21.11 26.07
N SER A 446 -16.46 20.00 25.40
CA SER A 446 -17.83 19.55 25.11
C SER A 446 -17.85 18.06 24.73
N PRO A 447 -19.00 17.36 24.86
CA PRO A 447 -19.14 16.02 24.35
C PRO A 447 -19.05 15.98 22.81
N ILE A 448 -18.88 14.77 22.25
CA ILE A 448 -19.05 14.56 20.81
C ILE A 448 -20.54 14.67 20.42
N ASP A 449 -20.82 15.25 19.27
CA ASP A 449 -22.18 15.40 18.73
C ASP A 449 -22.60 14.19 17.87
N LEU A 450 -21.63 13.45 17.34
CA LEU A 450 -21.83 12.30 16.46
C LEU A 450 -20.64 11.36 16.56
N LEU A 451 -20.91 10.05 16.51
CA LEU A 451 -19.92 9.00 16.46
C LEU A 451 -19.83 8.37 15.07
N VAL A 452 -18.63 8.26 14.52
CA VAL A 452 -18.28 7.37 13.42
C VAL A 452 -17.52 6.18 14.01
N GLU A 453 -18.06 4.98 13.86
CA GLU A 453 -17.53 3.77 14.47
C GLU A 453 -17.10 2.78 13.39
N GLU A 454 -15.79 2.58 13.26
CA GLU A 454 -15.14 1.77 12.23
C GLU A 454 -14.11 0.79 12.82
N CYS A 455 -14.32 0.36 14.07
CA CYS A 455 -13.40 -0.58 14.71
C CYS A 455 -13.74 -2.04 14.36
N ASP A 456 -12.74 -2.90 14.36
CA ASP A 456 -12.87 -4.33 14.06
C ASP A 456 -12.96 -5.19 15.34
N THR A 457 -12.81 -4.56 16.51
CA THR A 457 -12.87 -5.22 17.81
C THR A 457 -14.31 -5.25 18.32
N PRO A 458 -14.99 -6.42 18.32
CA PRO A 458 -16.43 -6.47 18.60
C PRO A 458 -16.83 -5.93 19.98
N TYR A 459 -15.97 -6.14 20.99
CA TYR A 459 -16.15 -5.58 22.32
C TYR A 459 -16.27 -4.05 22.30
N ILE A 460 -15.27 -3.37 21.72
CA ILE A 460 -15.25 -1.90 21.62
C ILE A 460 -16.41 -1.41 20.75
N LYS A 461 -16.72 -2.12 19.67
CA LYS A 461 -17.84 -1.81 18.76
C LYS A 461 -19.18 -1.73 19.51
N LEU A 462 -19.47 -2.69 20.39
CA LEU A 462 -20.67 -2.67 21.22
C LEU A 462 -20.56 -1.68 22.37
N ALA A 463 -19.44 -1.64 23.09
CA ALA A 463 -19.27 -0.77 24.24
C ALA A 463 -19.43 0.72 23.85
N ALA A 464 -18.83 1.14 22.74
CA ALA A 464 -18.99 2.49 22.22
C ALA A 464 -20.44 2.81 21.85
N ARG A 465 -21.20 1.85 21.30
CA ARG A 465 -22.64 2.02 21.02
C ARG A 465 -23.49 2.05 22.27
N GLU A 466 -23.19 1.24 23.28
CA GLU A 466 -23.87 1.28 24.58
C GLU A 466 -23.71 2.66 25.22
N TYR A 467 -22.49 3.22 25.17
CA TYR A 467 -22.21 4.59 25.61
C TYR A 467 -22.94 5.62 24.75
N ALA A 468 -22.80 5.57 23.42
CA ALA A 468 -23.47 6.51 22.52
C ALA A 468 -24.99 6.53 22.76
N ARG A 469 -25.61 5.35 22.91
CA ARG A 469 -27.03 5.22 23.23
C ARG A 469 -27.40 5.84 24.57
N ALA A 470 -26.64 5.56 25.63
CA ALA A 470 -26.86 6.15 26.95
C ALA A 470 -26.74 7.69 26.95
N LEU A 471 -26.02 8.25 25.98
CA LEU A 471 -25.80 9.68 25.79
C LEU A 471 -26.74 10.32 24.77
N GLY A 472 -27.55 9.53 24.05
CA GLY A 472 -28.34 10.01 22.93
C GLY A 472 -27.48 10.56 21.79
N ILE A 473 -26.31 9.96 21.53
CA ILE A 473 -25.40 10.36 20.46
C ILE A 473 -25.65 9.47 19.25
N PRO A 474 -25.93 10.03 18.05
CA PRO A 474 -26.10 9.26 16.84
C PRO A 474 -24.79 8.57 16.43
N VAL A 475 -24.90 7.34 15.92
CA VAL A 475 -23.79 6.53 15.44
C VAL A 475 -23.93 6.28 13.94
N LEU A 476 -22.82 6.43 13.22
CA LEU A 476 -22.66 6.04 11.82
C LEU A 476 -21.57 4.97 11.72
N MET A 477 -21.80 3.98 10.88
CA MET A 477 -20.79 2.99 10.50
C MET A 477 -20.96 2.66 9.03
N ASP A 478 -19.88 2.71 8.28
CA ASP A 478 -19.75 2.10 6.97
C ASP A 478 -19.23 0.67 7.09
N CYS A 479 -19.71 -0.20 6.21
CA CYS A 479 -19.05 -1.47 5.95
C CYS A 479 -18.78 -1.50 4.46
N ASN A 480 -17.50 -1.52 4.10
CA ASN A 480 -17.06 -1.26 2.74
C ASN A 480 -17.66 -2.25 1.72
N ASP A 481 -17.91 -3.48 2.14
CA ASP A 481 -18.57 -4.46 1.27
C ASP A 481 -19.97 -3.98 0.86
N ARG A 482 -20.18 -3.85 -0.46
CA ARG A 482 -21.44 -3.40 -1.10
C ARG A 482 -21.92 -2.01 -0.67
N GLY A 483 -21.03 -1.17 -0.16
CA GLY A 483 -21.36 0.20 0.25
C GLY A 483 -22.46 0.26 1.30
N MET A 484 -22.40 -0.63 2.30
CA MET A 484 -23.36 -0.65 3.40
C MET A 484 -23.11 0.54 4.33
N LEU A 485 -24.16 1.30 4.64
CA LEU A 485 -24.19 2.36 5.65
C LEU A 485 -25.18 1.98 6.74
N ASP A 486 -24.74 2.00 7.99
CA ASP A 486 -25.53 1.74 9.19
C ASP A 486 -25.67 3.04 9.99
N ILE A 487 -26.91 3.40 10.32
CA ILE A 487 -27.25 4.66 10.99
C ILE A 487 -28.07 4.34 12.23
N GLU A 488 -27.59 4.74 13.41
CA GLU A 488 -28.33 4.59 14.67
C GLU A 488 -28.56 5.97 15.31
N ARG A 489 -29.76 6.51 15.13
CA ARG A 489 -30.21 7.80 15.68
C ARG A 489 -30.61 7.67 17.15
N PHE A 490 -29.67 7.34 18.04
CA PHE A 490 -29.95 7.27 19.48
C PHE A 490 -30.42 8.60 20.09
N ASP A 491 -30.17 9.71 19.41
CA ASP A 491 -30.70 11.04 19.74
C ASP A 491 -32.23 11.15 19.57
N LEU A 492 -32.82 10.33 18.67
CA LEU A 492 -34.26 10.27 18.42
C LEU A 492 -34.90 8.99 18.95
N GLU A 493 -34.15 7.90 18.97
CA GLU A 493 -34.60 6.55 19.30
C GLU A 493 -33.70 5.94 20.40
N PRO A 494 -33.76 6.46 21.64
CA PRO A 494 -32.84 6.08 22.72
C PRO A 494 -32.98 4.61 23.15
N ASP A 495 -34.14 3.99 22.89
CA ASP A 495 -34.40 2.58 23.20
C ASP A 495 -34.07 1.64 22.02
N ARG A 496 -33.51 2.16 20.92
CA ARG A 496 -33.16 1.35 19.76
C ARG A 496 -32.18 0.22 20.17
N PRO A 497 -32.47 -1.03 19.78
CA PRO A 497 -31.51 -2.12 19.93
C PRO A 497 -30.26 -1.86 19.08
N LEU A 498 -29.09 -2.21 19.63
CA LEU A 498 -27.81 -2.01 18.95
C LEU A 498 -27.74 -2.82 17.67
N LEU A 499 -27.11 -2.27 16.64
CA LEU A 499 -27.02 -2.85 15.30
C LEU A 499 -28.40 -3.31 14.80
N HIS A 500 -29.44 -2.50 15.08
CA HIS A 500 -30.83 -2.78 14.72
C HIS A 500 -31.39 -4.11 15.28
N GLY A 501 -30.82 -4.62 16.37
CA GLY A 501 -31.23 -5.87 17.01
C GLY A 501 -30.67 -7.13 16.34
N ARG A 502 -29.72 -6.98 15.40
CA ARG A 502 -29.08 -8.11 14.70
C ARG A 502 -28.34 -9.08 15.64
N LEU A 503 -27.95 -8.62 16.81
CA LEU A 503 -27.27 -9.43 17.83
C LEU A 503 -28.17 -9.84 19.00
N GLY A 504 -29.49 -9.62 18.89
CA GLY A 504 -30.41 -9.82 20.02
C GLY A 504 -30.05 -8.94 21.21
N ASP A 505 -30.03 -9.53 22.41
CA ASP A 505 -29.73 -8.85 23.68
C ASP A 505 -28.24 -8.84 24.05
N THR A 506 -27.37 -9.28 23.14
CA THR A 506 -25.92 -9.40 23.38
C THR A 506 -25.30 -8.06 23.81
N ARG A 507 -24.58 -8.07 24.94
CA ARG A 507 -23.91 -6.88 25.50
C ARG A 507 -22.40 -6.93 25.31
N ALA A 508 -21.74 -5.77 25.34
CA ALA A 508 -20.30 -5.68 25.22
C ALA A 508 -19.57 -6.57 26.23
N ALA A 509 -20.00 -6.57 27.50
CA ALA A 509 -19.41 -7.37 28.58
C ALA A 509 -19.40 -8.89 28.30
N GLU A 510 -20.30 -9.39 27.46
CA GLU A 510 -20.41 -10.81 27.08
C GLU A 510 -19.42 -11.19 25.96
N LEU A 511 -18.80 -10.20 25.32
CA LEU A 511 -17.86 -10.40 24.20
C LEU A 511 -16.40 -10.50 24.64
N ALA A 512 -16.13 -10.37 25.94
CA ALA A 512 -14.77 -10.50 26.48
C ALA A 512 -14.29 -11.96 26.37
N GLY A 513 -13.10 -12.17 25.78
CA GLY A 513 -12.47 -13.50 25.72
C GLY A 513 -13.05 -14.47 24.69
N LEU A 514 -13.77 -13.98 23.67
CA LEU A 514 -14.27 -14.83 22.59
C LEU A 514 -13.14 -15.58 21.85
N THR A 515 -13.43 -16.83 21.47
CA THR A 515 -12.58 -17.60 20.55
C THR A 515 -12.57 -16.94 19.16
N ALA A 516 -11.54 -17.23 18.36
CA ALA A 516 -11.45 -16.70 16.99
C ALA A 516 -12.67 -17.07 16.13
N ALA A 517 -13.21 -18.29 16.28
CA ALA A 517 -14.40 -18.75 15.55
C ALA A 517 -15.65 -17.97 15.98
N ALA A 518 -15.90 -17.85 17.28
CA ALA A 518 -17.05 -17.09 17.80
C ALA A 518 -16.97 -15.60 17.42
N ARG A 519 -15.75 -15.05 17.37
CA ARG A 519 -15.50 -13.68 16.88
C ARG A 519 -15.87 -13.53 15.40
N ALA A 520 -15.50 -14.49 14.56
CA ALA A 520 -15.82 -14.45 13.13
C ALA A 520 -17.34 -14.54 12.88
N GLU A 521 -18.06 -15.42 13.59
CA GLU A 521 -19.52 -15.52 13.51
C GLU A 521 -20.22 -14.22 13.94
N LEU A 522 -19.71 -13.59 15.01
CA LEU A 522 -20.21 -12.31 15.48
C LEU A 522 -20.00 -11.19 14.46
N ILE A 523 -18.81 -11.10 13.87
CA ILE A 523 -18.52 -10.12 12.82
C ILE A 523 -19.44 -10.32 11.61
N LEU A 524 -19.65 -11.56 11.18
CA LEU A 524 -20.61 -11.90 10.12
C LEU A 524 -22.04 -11.45 10.44
N ALA A 525 -22.48 -11.63 11.69
CA ALA A 525 -23.79 -11.15 12.14
C ALA A 525 -23.89 -9.61 12.15
N MET A 526 -22.79 -8.90 12.41
CA MET A 526 -22.74 -7.44 12.38
C MET A 526 -22.88 -6.90 10.95
N VAL A 527 -22.18 -7.51 9.98
CA VAL A 527 -22.07 -7.01 8.59
C VAL A 527 -23.16 -7.51 7.63
N ASP A 528 -24.23 -8.12 8.16
CA ASP A 528 -25.29 -8.76 7.37
C ASP A 528 -24.82 -9.92 6.50
N ALA A 529 -24.53 -11.06 7.12
CA ALA A 529 -24.11 -12.28 6.42
C ALA A 529 -25.02 -12.70 5.23
N GLU A 530 -26.30 -12.32 5.21
CA GLU A 530 -27.21 -12.63 4.11
C GLU A 530 -27.01 -11.72 2.88
N ARG A 531 -26.36 -10.57 3.07
CA ARG A 531 -26.19 -9.53 2.06
C ARG A 531 -24.75 -9.27 1.66
N ILE A 532 -23.76 -9.88 2.31
CA ILE A 532 -22.36 -9.76 1.88
C ILE A 532 -22.16 -10.19 0.42
N SER A 533 -21.13 -9.64 -0.23
CA SER A 533 -20.82 -9.95 -1.62
C SER A 533 -20.40 -11.42 -1.78
N PRO A 534 -20.62 -12.04 -2.96
CA PRO A 534 -20.11 -13.39 -3.23
C PRO A 534 -18.60 -13.51 -3.03
N GLN A 535 -17.85 -12.43 -3.32
CA GLN A 535 -16.40 -12.36 -3.16
C GLN A 535 -16.01 -12.36 -1.68
N LEU A 536 -16.66 -11.55 -0.85
CA LEU A 536 -16.40 -11.53 0.59
C LEU A 536 -16.82 -12.86 1.24
N ALA A 537 -17.97 -13.41 0.85
CA ALA A 537 -18.42 -14.74 1.32
C ALA A 537 -17.40 -15.84 0.99
N ALA A 538 -16.82 -15.82 -0.20
CA ALA A 538 -15.78 -16.76 -0.61
C ALA A 538 -14.43 -16.54 0.10
N ALA A 539 -14.15 -15.32 0.55
CA ALA A 539 -12.91 -14.99 1.26
C ALA A 539 -12.91 -15.48 2.72
N PHE A 540 -14.07 -15.55 3.38
CA PHE A 540 -14.17 -15.91 4.80
C PHE A 540 -13.45 -17.22 5.18
N PRO A 541 -13.65 -18.35 4.47
CA PRO A 541 -12.95 -19.61 4.78
C PRO A 541 -11.44 -19.57 4.56
N GLU A 542 -10.94 -18.62 3.77
CA GLU A 542 -9.54 -18.50 3.38
C GLU A 542 -8.71 -17.62 4.33
N ILE A 543 -9.37 -16.87 5.23
CA ILE A 543 -8.71 -16.06 6.27
C ILE A 543 -7.93 -16.97 7.23
N GLY A 544 -6.66 -16.64 7.45
CA GLY A 544 -5.71 -17.45 8.22
C GLY A 544 -5.14 -18.65 7.47
N ARG A 545 -5.54 -18.89 6.21
CA ARG A 545 -5.01 -19.96 5.35
C ARG A 545 -4.22 -19.41 4.17
N THR A 546 -4.91 -18.71 3.26
CA THR A 546 -4.33 -18.08 2.06
C THR A 546 -4.46 -16.55 2.10
N LEU A 547 -5.36 -16.02 2.93
CA LEU A 547 -5.54 -14.60 3.20
C LEU A 547 -5.13 -14.27 4.64
N SER A 548 -4.45 -13.14 4.85
CA SER A 548 -4.09 -12.67 6.20
C SER A 548 -5.25 -11.98 6.93
N SER A 549 -6.18 -11.37 6.18
CA SER A 549 -7.34 -10.62 6.69
C SER A 549 -8.44 -10.56 5.63
N TRP A 550 -9.63 -10.06 5.99
CA TRP A 550 -10.71 -9.79 5.05
C TRP A 550 -10.29 -8.80 3.94
N PRO A 551 -10.64 -9.07 2.66
CA PRO A 551 -10.36 -8.17 1.55
C PRO A 551 -11.12 -6.85 1.66
N GLN A 552 -10.45 -5.75 1.30
CA GLN A 552 -11.05 -4.41 1.23
C GLN A 552 -10.50 -3.66 0.02
N LEU A 553 -11.37 -2.96 -0.72
CA LEU A 553 -10.97 -2.13 -1.87
C LEU A 553 -10.95 -0.65 -1.50
N ALA A 554 -10.02 0.09 -2.11
CA ALA A 554 -9.92 1.54 -1.92
C ALA A 554 -11.19 2.29 -2.38
N SER A 555 -11.83 1.84 -3.46
CA SER A 555 -13.07 2.42 -3.99
C SER A 555 -14.20 2.37 -2.96
N ASP A 556 -14.27 1.26 -2.23
CA ASP A 556 -15.35 0.97 -1.29
C ASP A 556 -15.14 1.75 0.01
N VAL A 557 -13.88 1.91 0.44
CA VAL A 557 -13.48 2.81 1.54
C VAL A 557 -13.72 4.28 1.19
N ALA A 558 -13.45 4.68 -0.05
CA ALA A 558 -13.74 6.03 -0.51
C ALA A 558 -15.26 6.30 -0.57
N LEU A 559 -16.06 5.32 -1.02
CA LEU A 559 -17.51 5.41 -0.99
C LEU A 559 -18.04 5.52 0.44
N GLY A 560 -17.53 4.70 1.37
CA GLY A 560 -17.88 4.76 2.80
C GLY A 560 -17.70 6.18 3.38
N GLY A 561 -16.55 6.81 3.10
CA GLY A 561 -16.30 8.19 3.51
C GLY A 561 -17.33 9.21 2.97
N ALA A 562 -17.82 9.01 1.74
CA ALA A 562 -18.87 9.85 1.17
C ALA A 562 -20.25 9.60 1.82
N LEU A 563 -20.60 8.33 2.04
CA LEU A 563 -21.87 7.94 2.68
C LEU A 563 -21.98 8.44 4.12
N VAL A 564 -20.92 8.27 4.91
CA VAL A 564 -20.84 8.75 6.29
C VAL A 564 -20.93 10.28 6.33
N THR A 565 -20.21 10.98 5.46
CA THR A 565 -20.22 12.45 5.42
C THR A 565 -21.62 12.99 5.08
N GLU A 566 -22.30 12.39 4.09
CA GLU A 566 -23.67 12.74 3.72
C GLU A 566 -24.64 12.57 4.91
N ALA A 567 -24.59 11.41 5.57
CA ALA A 567 -25.46 11.13 6.71
C ALA A 567 -25.17 12.05 7.90
N ALA A 568 -23.89 12.27 8.22
CA ALA A 568 -23.47 13.17 9.30
C ALA A 568 -23.96 14.59 9.05
N ARG A 569 -23.81 15.09 7.82
CA ARG A 569 -24.29 16.42 7.43
C ARG A 569 -25.79 16.57 7.65
N ARG A 570 -26.59 15.59 7.19
CA ARG A 570 -28.05 15.61 7.39
C ARG A 570 -28.42 15.61 8.88
N ILE A 571 -27.84 14.69 9.65
CA ILE A 571 -28.11 14.56 11.09
C ILE A 571 -27.79 15.86 11.82
N LEU A 572 -26.58 16.40 11.60
CA LEU A 572 -26.10 17.58 12.32
C LEU A 572 -26.81 18.87 11.91
N LEU A 573 -27.43 18.90 10.72
CA LEU A 573 -28.31 19.98 10.25
C LEU A 573 -29.78 19.79 10.65
N GLY A 574 -30.16 18.61 11.16
CA GLY A 574 -31.54 18.27 11.50
C GLY A 574 -32.41 18.02 10.27
N GLU A 575 -31.81 17.53 9.18
CA GLU A 575 -32.48 17.08 7.97
C GLU A 575 -32.93 15.61 8.11
N ASP A 576 -33.77 15.15 7.17
CA ASP A 576 -34.30 13.78 7.17
C ASP A 576 -33.16 12.75 6.99
N CYS A 577 -33.00 11.93 8.03
CA CYS A 577 -32.03 10.83 8.11
C CYS A 577 -32.48 9.87 9.22
N GLU A 578 -33.16 8.79 8.85
CA GLU A 578 -33.68 7.81 9.81
C GLU A 578 -32.63 6.77 10.20
N SER A 579 -32.84 6.08 11.32
CA SER A 579 -32.03 4.91 11.64
C SER A 579 -32.30 3.78 10.64
N GLY A 580 -31.26 3.06 10.27
CA GLY A 580 -31.40 1.89 9.41
C GLY A 580 -30.11 1.51 8.72
N ARG A 581 -30.23 0.48 7.88
CA ARG A 581 -29.15 -0.02 7.05
C ARG A 581 -29.48 0.22 5.58
N PHE A 582 -28.58 0.92 4.92
CA PHE A 582 -28.69 1.33 3.52
C PHE A 582 -27.54 0.72 2.73
N TYR A 583 -27.76 0.45 1.44
CA TYR A 583 -26.74 -0.12 0.56
C TYR A 583 -26.61 0.73 -0.69
N VAL A 584 -25.37 1.06 -1.04
CA VAL A 584 -25.00 1.71 -2.31
C VAL A 584 -24.05 0.76 -3.04
N ASP A 585 -24.62 -0.35 -3.52
CA ASP A 585 -23.84 -1.40 -4.18
C ASP A 585 -23.39 -0.92 -5.58
N LEU A 586 -22.11 -0.59 -5.70
CA LEU A 586 -21.52 -0.13 -6.97
C LEU A 586 -21.63 -1.17 -8.09
N ALA A 587 -21.62 -2.47 -7.76
CA ALA A 587 -21.78 -3.52 -8.76
C ALA A 587 -23.20 -3.53 -9.34
N GLU A 588 -24.22 -3.27 -8.51
CA GLU A 588 -25.61 -3.13 -8.97
C GLU A 588 -25.84 -1.82 -9.72
N LEU A 589 -25.18 -0.73 -9.29
CA LEU A 589 -25.36 0.60 -9.88
C LEU A 589 -24.67 0.77 -11.24
N ILE A 590 -23.55 0.07 -11.47
CA ILE A 590 -22.77 0.10 -12.73
C ILE A 590 -23.05 -1.18 -13.56
N ALA A 591 -24.24 -1.76 -13.40
CA ALA A 591 -24.64 -2.94 -14.15
C ALA A 591 -25.04 -2.58 -15.61
N PRO A 592 -24.79 -3.46 -16.60
CA PRO A 592 -25.10 -3.19 -18.00
C PRO A 592 -26.58 -2.82 -18.27
N ASP A 593 -27.52 -3.38 -17.51
CA ASP A 593 -28.96 -3.11 -17.59
C ASP A 593 -29.35 -1.72 -17.04
N ARG A 594 -28.46 -1.07 -16.29
CA ARG A 594 -28.60 0.31 -15.81
C ARG A 594 -28.02 1.35 -16.78
N ASN A 595 -27.41 0.92 -17.90
CA ASN A 595 -26.81 1.83 -18.87
C ASN A 595 -27.87 2.59 -19.68
N THR A 596 -28.08 3.86 -19.35
CA THR A 596 -29.05 4.72 -20.03
C THR A 596 -28.57 5.21 -21.41
N ALA A 597 -27.27 5.13 -21.72
CA ALA A 597 -26.71 5.52 -23.01
C ALA A 597 -26.83 4.42 -24.09
N ALA A 598 -27.07 3.16 -23.70
CA ALA A 598 -27.16 2.03 -24.64
C ALA A 598 -28.42 2.06 -25.55
N PHE A 599 -29.42 2.89 -25.23
CA PHE A 599 -30.69 2.95 -25.97
C PHE A 599 -30.64 3.64 -27.35
N ALA A 600 -29.48 4.15 -27.79
CA ALA A 600 -29.37 4.84 -29.08
C ALA A 600 -28.92 3.97 -30.27
N ALA A 601 -28.58 2.68 -30.06
CA ALA A 601 -28.02 1.83 -31.12
C ALA A 601 -29.05 0.95 -31.86
N THR A 602 -30.35 1.16 -31.67
CA THR A 602 -31.39 0.36 -32.35
C THR A 602 -32.61 1.21 -32.69
N ARG A 603 -32.47 2.09 -33.69
CA ARG A 603 -33.59 2.56 -34.52
C ARG A 603 -33.14 2.76 -35.97
#